data_AF-A0A109LYU9-F1
#
_entry.id   AF-A0A109LYU9-F1
#
_cell.length_a   1.000
_cell.length_b   1.000
_cell.length_c   1.000
_cell.angle_alpha   90.00
_cell.angle_beta   90.00
_cell.angle_gamma   90.00
#
_symmetry.space_group_name_H-M   'P 1'
#
loop_
_entity.id
_entity.type
_entity.pdbx_description
1 polymer ?
#
loop_
_entity_poly.entity_id
_entity_poly.type
_entity_poly.pdbx_seq_one_letter_code
_entity_poly.pdbx_strand_id
1 'polypeptide(L)'
;MASAKTEVIEYLGKKYLADPNKFSVVTNDDIANAIDHLGADLSKRNPANFLKDIIRNKRANENWPKFLKDKQITARQRYGQKRVLQFYPYDAGQTVPFPDEFGPDGDTNDYLIQTASLPFISRQLGRTEETWLTQIAVNLRLVETQLSIFTKDPNIADLRDVSFLQTGIKTQPEIDAGYVASASDGEGQEFAFYVTCEVKQRVERILLDQIREQVMKAFQITKNLTEPTIKAVKPFAMQSLAASDVSGLEETEIGFYVIEFENVLREEFEGQVLNSTDDEALYSLELKRCSSTLYRCRPPITALR
;
A
#
# COMPACT_ATOMS: atom_id res chain seq x y z
N MET A 1 -12.03 19.08 19.87
CA MET A 1 -12.29 19.87 18.65
C MET A 1 -11.90 19.02 17.46
N ALA A 2 -12.71 19.01 16.39
CA ALA A 2 -12.32 18.36 15.14
C ALA A 2 -11.13 19.13 14.53
N SER A 3 -10.25 18.42 13.81
CA SER A 3 -9.13 19.09 13.15
C SER A 3 -9.66 20.01 12.03
N ALA A 4 -8.97 21.11 11.71
CA ALA A 4 -9.33 21.95 10.56
C ALA A 4 -9.41 21.14 9.24
N LYS A 5 -8.62 20.05 9.12
CA LYS A 5 -8.69 19.14 7.96
C LYS A 5 -10.01 18.37 7.91
N THR A 6 -10.53 17.95 9.06
CA THR A 6 -11.84 17.29 9.17
C THR A 6 -12.96 18.22 8.70
N GLU A 7 -12.92 19.50 9.07
CA GLU A 7 -13.91 20.50 8.64
C GLU A 7 -13.88 20.73 7.13
N VAL A 8 -12.70 20.79 6.52
CA VAL A 8 -12.52 20.87 5.06
C VAL A 8 -13.13 19.66 4.36
N ILE A 9 -12.86 18.43 4.83
CA ILE A 9 -13.48 17.21 4.27
C ILE A 9 -15.00 17.24 4.42
N GLU A 10 -15.51 17.66 5.57
CA GLU A 10 -16.95 17.73 5.80
C GLU A 10 -17.63 18.71 4.84
N TYR A 11 -17.03 19.88 4.63
CA TYR A 11 -17.50 20.88 3.66
C TYR A 11 -17.53 20.31 2.24
N LEU A 12 -16.43 19.69 1.80
CA LEU A 12 -16.35 19.05 0.49
C LEU A 12 -17.40 17.94 0.36
N GLY A 13 -17.50 17.07 1.37
CA GLY A 13 -18.49 15.99 1.38
C GLY A 13 -19.93 16.49 1.26
N LYS A 14 -20.30 17.57 1.98
CA LYS A 14 -21.61 18.22 1.84
C LYS A 14 -21.83 18.76 0.43
N LYS A 15 -20.82 19.42 -0.15
CA LYS A 15 -20.86 19.96 -1.52
C LYS A 15 -21.09 18.84 -2.55
N TYR A 16 -20.32 17.76 -2.50
CA TYR A 16 -20.40 16.67 -3.49
C TYR A 16 -21.62 15.78 -3.32
N LEU A 17 -22.15 15.62 -2.10
CA LEU A 17 -23.40 14.88 -1.90
C LEU A 17 -24.64 15.66 -2.36
N ALA A 18 -24.53 16.97 -2.54
CA ALA A 18 -25.56 17.81 -3.15
C ALA A 18 -25.49 17.82 -4.69
N ASP A 19 -24.39 17.35 -5.28
CA ASP A 19 -24.20 17.26 -6.73
C ASP A 19 -24.90 16.01 -7.30
N PRO A 20 -25.64 16.11 -8.42
CA PRO A 20 -26.21 14.95 -9.12
C PRO A 20 -25.17 13.91 -9.57
N ASN A 21 -23.91 14.31 -9.81
CA ASN A 21 -22.79 13.41 -10.07
C ASN A 21 -22.14 12.95 -8.75
N LYS A 22 -22.98 12.39 -7.85
CA LYS A 22 -22.58 11.84 -6.54
C LYS A 22 -21.28 11.05 -6.68
N PHE A 23 -20.33 11.28 -5.77
CA PHE A 23 -19.01 10.61 -5.73
C PHE A 23 -17.97 11.11 -6.74
N SER A 24 -17.97 12.41 -7.02
CA SER A 24 -16.95 13.00 -7.88
C SER A 24 -15.57 13.01 -7.20
N VAL A 25 -14.53 12.95 -8.03
CA VAL A 25 -13.15 13.06 -7.60
C VAL A 25 -12.87 14.48 -7.11
N VAL A 26 -12.36 14.57 -5.88
CA VAL A 26 -11.84 15.81 -5.28
C VAL A 26 -10.46 16.10 -5.85
N THR A 27 -10.26 17.33 -6.30
CA THR A 27 -8.97 17.80 -6.83
C THR A 27 -8.21 18.67 -5.83
N ASN A 28 -6.94 18.97 -6.13
CA ASN A 28 -6.16 19.96 -5.39
C ASN A 28 -6.86 21.32 -5.32
N ASP A 29 -7.48 21.74 -6.43
CA ASP A 29 -8.12 23.03 -6.54
C ASP A 29 -9.39 23.08 -5.65
N ASP A 30 -10.12 21.96 -5.53
CA ASP A 30 -11.26 21.84 -4.60
C ASP A 30 -10.83 21.98 -3.13
N ILE A 31 -9.73 21.34 -2.74
CA ILE A 31 -9.18 21.46 -1.37
C ILE A 31 -8.75 22.90 -1.10
N ALA A 32 -8.03 23.53 -2.02
CA ALA A 32 -7.59 24.92 -1.87
C ALA A 32 -8.79 25.87 -1.70
N ASN A 33 -9.82 25.71 -2.54
CA ASN A 33 -11.05 26.50 -2.47
C ASN A 33 -11.82 26.29 -1.16
N ALA A 34 -11.87 25.05 -0.65
CA ALA A 34 -12.52 24.75 0.62
C ALA A 34 -11.76 25.35 1.81
N ILE A 35 -10.42 25.29 1.81
CA ILE A 35 -9.57 25.95 2.81
C ILE A 35 -9.85 27.46 2.82
N ASP A 36 -9.91 28.08 1.65
CA ASP A 36 -10.22 29.51 1.50
C ASP A 36 -11.61 29.87 2.02
N HIS A 37 -12.61 29.09 1.65
CA HIS A 37 -13.99 29.32 2.07
C HIS A 37 -14.15 29.26 3.60
N LEU A 38 -13.45 28.33 4.24
CA LEU A 38 -13.51 28.13 5.69
C LEU A 38 -12.57 29.05 6.47
N GLY A 39 -11.68 29.79 5.79
CA GLY A 39 -10.64 30.59 6.45
C GLY A 39 -9.68 29.75 7.30
N ALA A 40 -9.46 28.48 6.93
CA ALA A 40 -8.63 27.56 7.69
C ALA A 40 -7.13 27.87 7.49
N ASP A 41 -6.35 27.86 8.58
CA ASP A 41 -4.90 28.02 8.53
C ASP A 41 -4.21 26.69 8.11
N LEU A 42 -4.39 26.32 6.85
CA LEU A 42 -3.87 25.09 6.25
C LEU A 42 -3.13 25.40 4.94
N SER A 43 -2.09 24.61 4.65
CA SER A 43 -1.39 24.72 3.37
C SER A 43 -2.27 24.26 2.21
N LYS A 44 -2.47 25.15 1.24
CA LYS A 44 -3.20 24.89 -0.01
C LYS A 44 -2.39 24.12 -1.05
N ARG A 45 -1.06 23.99 -0.84
CA ARG A 45 -0.12 23.44 -1.83
C ARG A 45 0.31 22.01 -1.54
N ASN A 46 -0.07 21.44 -0.39
CA ASN A 46 0.39 20.11 0.02
C ASN A 46 -0.79 19.14 0.31
N PRO A 47 -1.38 18.55 -0.74
CA PRO A 47 -2.42 17.53 -0.62
C PRO A 47 -1.94 16.26 0.11
N ALA A 48 -0.65 15.92 0.03
CA ALA A 48 -0.11 14.73 0.70
C ALA A 48 -0.23 14.83 2.22
N ASN A 49 0.05 16.01 2.80
CA ASN A 49 -0.17 16.27 4.23
C ASN A 49 -1.65 16.17 4.62
N PHE A 50 -2.55 16.51 3.70
CA PHE A 50 -3.98 16.43 3.95
C PHE A 50 -4.46 14.97 3.97
N LEU A 51 -4.07 14.19 2.95
CA LEU A 51 -4.37 12.76 2.85
C LEU A 51 -3.79 11.94 4.00
N LYS A 52 -2.60 12.33 4.50
CA LYS A 52 -1.93 11.64 5.60
C LYS A 52 -2.84 11.47 6.81
N ASP A 53 -3.47 12.54 7.26
CA ASP A 53 -4.28 12.50 8.48
C ASP A 53 -5.69 11.94 8.26
N ILE A 54 -6.21 12.06 7.04
CA ILE A 54 -7.62 11.78 6.73
C ILE A 54 -7.85 10.35 6.26
N ILE A 55 -6.91 9.75 5.51
CA ILE A 55 -7.08 8.41 4.92
C ILE A 55 -5.94 7.46 5.34
N ARG A 56 -4.69 7.94 5.34
CA ARG A 56 -3.50 7.07 5.47
C ARG A 56 -3.15 6.71 6.92
N ASN A 57 -3.40 7.58 7.90
CA ASN A 57 -3.07 7.30 9.30
C ASN A 57 -3.99 6.23 9.90
N LYS A 58 -3.51 5.41 10.84
CA LYS A 58 -4.37 4.47 11.61
C LYS A 58 -5.54 5.15 12.34
N ARG A 59 -5.44 6.45 12.65
CA ARG A 59 -6.51 7.28 13.23
C ARG A 59 -7.47 7.90 12.19
N ALA A 60 -7.40 7.49 10.92
CA ALA A 60 -8.27 8.01 9.86
C ALA A 60 -9.77 7.92 10.22
N ASN A 61 -10.19 6.82 10.85
CA ASN A 61 -11.58 6.66 11.31
C ASN A 61 -11.97 7.71 12.37
N GLU A 62 -11.08 8.11 13.27
CA GLU A 62 -11.36 9.16 14.26
C GLU A 62 -11.49 10.53 13.57
N ASN A 63 -10.62 10.80 12.59
CA ASN A 63 -10.55 12.06 11.87
C ASN A 63 -11.64 12.24 10.81
N TRP A 64 -12.34 11.17 10.43
CA TRP A 64 -13.39 11.21 9.42
C TRP A 64 -14.66 11.91 9.96
N PRO A 65 -15.26 12.86 9.21
CA PRO A 65 -16.42 13.62 9.69
C PRO A 65 -17.62 12.75 10.06
N LYS A 66 -18.25 13.06 11.20
CA LYS A 66 -19.46 12.36 11.67
C LYS A 66 -20.57 12.37 10.62
N PHE A 67 -20.79 13.52 9.98
CA PHE A 67 -21.80 13.64 8.91
C PHE A 67 -21.62 12.62 7.78
N LEU A 68 -20.37 12.32 7.38
CA LEU A 68 -20.08 11.33 6.35
C LEU A 68 -20.22 9.90 6.87
N LYS A 69 -19.83 9.64 8.13
CA LYS A 69 -20.07 8.35 8.80
C LYS A 69 -21.56 8.01 8.86
N ASP A 70 -22.38 8.95 9.30
CA ASP A 70 -23.82 8.77 9.45
C ASP A 70 -24.51 8.51 8.09
N LYS A 71 -23.89 8.94 6.99
CA LYS A 71 -24.33 8.67 5.62
C LYS A 71 -23.66 7.45 4.96
N GLN A 72 -22.83 6.72 5.70
CA GLN A 72 -22.06 5.58 5.19
C GLN A 72 -21.24 5.93 3.95
N ILE A 73 -20.56 7.08 4.01
CA ILE A 73 -19.68 7.58 2.96
C ILE A 73 -18.24 7.50 3.46
N THR A 74 -17.38 6.88 2.66
CA THR A 74 -15.93 6.80 2.86
C THR A 74 -15.20 7.52 1.70
N ALA A 75 -13.89 7.38 1.61
CA ALA A 75 -13.10 7.85 0.50
C ALA A 75 -11.94 6.92 0.14
N ARG A 76 -11.58 6.93 -1.14
CA ARG A 76 -10.37 6.31 -1.66
C ARG A 76 -9.41 7.36 -2.16
N GLN A 77 -8.13 7.04 -2.15
CA GLN A 77 -7.13 7.92 -2.72
C GLN A 77 -7.12 7.78 -4.25
N ARG A 78 -7.03 8.90 -4.96
CA ARG A 78 -6.92 8.93 -6.43
C ARG A 78 -5.60 9.57 -6.84
N TYR A 79 -5.03 9.11 -7.96
CA TYR A 79 -3.74 9.58 -8.45
C TYR A 79 -3.83 10.18 -9.88
N GLY A 80 -2.85 11.02 -10.22
CA GLY A 80 -2.76 11.70 -11.51
C GLY A 80 -3.74 12.87 -11.67
N GLN A 81 -3.52 13.74 -12.67
CA GLN A 81 -4.43 14.82 -13.07
C GLN A 81 -4.92 15.73 -11.92
N LYS A 82 -4.07 16.02 -10.93
CA LYS A 82 -4.41 16.78 -9.70
C LYS A 82 -5.54 16.16 -8.85
N ARG A 83 -5.94 14.91 -9.12
CA ARG A 83 -6.87 14.14 -8.30
C ARG A 83 -6.24 13.84 -6.93
N VAL A 84 -7.05 13.86 -5.88
CA VAL A 84 -6.59 13.68 -4.50
C VAL A 84 -7.28 12.50 -3.84
N LEU A 85 -8.61 12.55 -3.80
CA LEU A 85 -9.44 11.50 -3.25
C LEU A 85 -10.77 11.47 -3.99
N GLN A 86 -11.52 10.40 -3.80
CA GLN A 86 -12.88 10.27 -4.27
C GLN A 86 -13.72 9.76 -3.12
N PHE A 87 -14.84 10.43 -2.85
CA PHE A 87 -15.84 9.88 -1.92
C PHE A 87 -16.49 8.66 -2.56
N TYR A 88 -16.79 7.62 -1.80
CA TYR A 88 -17.56 6.47 -2.30
C TYR A 88 -18.39 5.86 -1.15
N PRO A 89 -19.49 5.15 -1.44
CA PRO A 89 -20.31 4.55 -0.39
C PRO A 89 -19.56 3.42 0.30
N TYR A 90 -19.94 3.09 1.53
CA TYR A 90 -19.45 1.89 2.21
C TYR A 90 -19.76 0.65 1.40
N ASP A 91 -18.84 -0.31 1.41
CA ASP A 91 -19.08 -1.64 0.85
C ASP A 91 -20.11 -2.40 1.70
N ALA A 92 -20.68 -3.45 1.12
CA ALA A 92 -21.67 -4.27 1.81
C ALA A 92 -21.08 -4.86 3.10
N GLY A 93 -21.71 -4.58 4.24
CA GLY A 93 -21.25 -5.06 5.56
C GLY A 93 -20.18 -4.21 6.24
N GLN A 94 -19.65 -3.17 5.58
CA GLN A 94 -18.69 -2.25 6.18
C GLN A 94 -19.35 -1.38 7.26
N THR A 95 -18.71 -1.29 8.44
CA THR A 95 -19.26 -0.57 9.62
C THR A 95 -18.49 0.69 9.99
N VAL A 96 -17.28 0.87 9.46
CA VAL A 96 -16.40 2.03 9.69
C VAL A 96 -15.89 2.57 8.35
N PRO A 97 -15.56 3.86 8.22
CA PRO A 97 -15.09 4.42 6.94
C PRO A 97 -13.89 3.69 6.35
N PHE A 98 -12.94 3.31 7.19
CA PHE A 98 -11.64 2.83 6.77
C PHE A 98 -11.28 1.55 7.54
N PRO A 99 -11.81 0.38 7.15
CA PRO A 99 -11.45 -0.89 7.79
C PRO A 99 -9.95 -1.16 7.66
N ASP A 100 -9.34 -1.76 8.68
CA ASP A 100 -7.95 -2.23 8.61
C ASP A 100 -7.96 -3.70 8.16
N GLU A 101 -7.77 -3.92 6.86
CA GLU A 101 -7.91 -5.22 6.21
C GLU A 101 -6.59 -6.02 6.17
N PHE A 102 -5.49 -5.36 6.54
CA PHE A 102 -4.13 -5.85 6.33
C PHE A 102 -3.39 -6.05 7.66
N GLY A 103 -4.11 -6.43 8.72
CA GLY A 103 -3.49 -6.89 9.96
C GLY A 103 -3.02 -8.34 9.87
N PRO A 104 -2.13 -8.79 10.77
CA PRO A 104 -1.88 -10.21 11.00
C PRO A 104 -3.14 -10.94 11.44
N ASP A 105 -3.31 -12.18 11.01
CA ASP A 105 -4.43 -13.05 11.37
C ASP A 105 -3.95 -14.47 11.73
N GLY A 106 -4.91 -15.40 11.89
CA GLY A 106 -4.61 -16.78 12.26
C GLY A 106 -3.80 -17.57 11.22
N ASP A 107 -3.74 -17.09 9.98
CA ASP A 107 -3.01 -17.73 8.88
C ASP A 107 -1.63 -17.07 8.62
N THR A 108 -1.29 -16.01 9.37
CA THR A 108 0.01 -15.35 9.29
C THR A 108 1.11 -16.29 9.78
N ASN A 109 2.12 -16.53 8.92
CA ASN A 109 3.31 -17.26 9.32
C ASN A 109 4.13 -16.46 10.34
N ASP A 110 4.74 -17.12 11.31
CA ASP A 110 5.72 -16.51 12.23
C ASP A 110 7.11 -17.05 11.88
N TYR A 111 8.01 -16.16 11.44
CA TYR A 111 9.35 -16.54 11.01
C TYR A 111 10.43 -15.70 11.69
N LEU A 112 11.37 -16.40 12.33
CA LEU A 112 12.52 -15.75 12.96
C LEU A 112 13.62 -15.53 11.92
N ILE A 113 13.91 -14.26 11.61
CA ILE A 113 14.96 -13.89 10.66
C ILE A 113 16.21 -13.40 11.39
N GLN A 114 17.37 -13.84 10.89
CA GLN A 114 18.65 -13.36 11.38
C GLN A 114 18.86 -11.91 10.93
N THR A 115 19.33 -11.05 11.84
CA THR A 115 19.71 -9.66 11.53
C THR A 115 21.16 -9.36 11.86
N ALA A 116 21.95 -10.38 12.20
CA ALA A 116 23.36 -10.26 12.51
C ALA A 116 24.16 -9.70 11.33
N SER A 117 23.67 -9.89 10.10
CA SER A 117 24.22 -9.29 8.88
C SER A 117 24.05 -7.77 8.77
N LEU A 118 23.15 -7.15 9.56
CA LEU A 118 23.01 -5.70 9.60
C LEU A 118 24.08 -5.06 10.49
N PRO A 119 24.53 -3.82 10.20
CA PRO A 119 25.36 -3.08 11.13
C PRO A 119 24.65 -2.88 12.48
N PHE A 120 25.36 -3.06 13.59
CA PHE A 120 24.79 -2.88 14.94
C PHE A 120 24.11 -1.52 15.10
N ILE A 121 24.77 -0.45 14.64
CA ILE A 121 24.25 0.92 14.69
C ILE A 121 22.96 1.06 13.87
N SER A 122 22.85 0.40 12.72
CA SER A 122 21.60 0.42 11.93
C SER A 122 20.43 -0.25 12.66
N ARG A 123 20.69 -1.31 13.42
CA ARG A 123 19.66 -1.97 14.25
C ARG A 123 19.23 -1.13 15.45
N GLN A 124 20.14 -0.35 16.02
CA GLN A 124 19.89 0.50 17.19
C GLN A 124 19.26 1.85 16.84
N LEU A 125 19.66 2.46 15.71
CA LEU A 125 19.21 3.79 15.29
C LEU A 125 17.73 3.84 14.89
N GLY A 126 17.11 2.71 14.51
CA GLY A 126 15.65 2.59 14.37
C GLY A 126 14.92 3.80 13.79
N ARG A 127 15.15 4.17 12.53
CA ARG A 127 14.56 5.41 11.97
C ARG A 127 13.09 5.24 11.65
N THR A 128 12.32 6.31 11.84
CA THR A 128 10.87 6.34 11.54
C THR A 128 10.54 6.66 10.07
N GLU A 129 11.53 6.59 9.18
CA GLU A 129 11.38 6.93 7.77
C GLU A 129 11.09 5.66 6.97
N GLU A 130 10.12 5.71 6.05
CA GLU A 130 9.77 4.59 5.16
C GLU A 130 11.00 4.09 4.37
N THR A 131 11.84 5.01 3.86
CA THR A 131 13.05 4.65 3.11
C THR A 131 14.04 3.81 3.92
N TRP A 132 14.19 4.09 5.22
CA TRP A 132 15.03 3.25 6.08
C TRP A 132 14.42 1.86 6.24
N LEU A 133 13.10 1.78 6.46
CA LEU A 133 12.40 0.50 6.62
C LEU A 133 12.55 -0.36 5.36
N THR A 134 12.41 0.25 4.17
CA THR A 134 12.64 -0.40 2.88
C THR A 134 14.06 -0.92 2.75
N GLN A 135 15.07 -0.12 3.11
CA GLN A 135 16.48 -0.55 3.06
C GLN A 135 16.76 -1.73 3.99
N ILE A 136 16.15 -1.76 5.19
CA ILE A 136 16.30 -2.88 6.10
C ILE A 136 15.63 -4.13 5.52
N ALA A 137 14.41 -4.02 4.99
CA ALA A 137 13.70 -5.13 4.36
C ALA A 137 14.47 -5.73 3.18
N VAL A 138 15.08 -4.89 2.33
CA VAL A 138 15.95 -5.31 1.23
C VAL A 138 17.19 -6.05 1.75
N ASN A 139 17.89 -5.49 2.75
CA ASN A 139 19.10 -6.12 3.30
C ASN A 139 18.81 -7.45 4.00
N LEU A 140 17.60 -7.61 4.55
CA LEU A 140 17.13 -8.85 5.13
C LEU A 140 16.57 -9.84 4.11
N ARG A 141 16.50 -9.46 2.83
CA ARG A 141 15.97 -10.31 1.74
C ARG A 141 14.55 -10.80 2.01
N LEU A 142 13.69 -9.93 2.54
CA LEU A 142 12.34 -10.33 2.95
C LEU A 142 11.49 -10.80 1.77
N VAL A 143 11.56 -10.11 0.62
CA VAL A 143 10.84 -10.50 -0.59
C VAL A 143 11.32 -11.86 -1.09
N GLU A 144 12.64 -12.04 -1.19
CA GLU A 144 13.23 -13.30 -1.66
C GLU A 144 12.90 -14.45 -0.72
N THR A 145 12.93 -14.21 0.59
CA THR A 145 12.56 -15.21 1.60
C THR A 145 11.07 -15.55 1.52
N GLN A 146 10.20 -14.55 1.34
CA GLN A 146 8.77 -14.76 1.20
C GLN A 146 8.46 -15.60 -0.03
N LEU A 147 9.02 -15.22 -1.18
CA LEU A 147 8.81 -15.94 -2.45
C LEU A 147 9.38 -17.36 -2.42
N SER A 148 10.51 -17.60 -1.75
CA SER A 148 11.14 -18.93 -1.73
C SER A 148 10.52 -19.92 -0.73
N ILE A 149 10.02 -19.43 0.41
CA ILE A 149 9.56 -20.30 1.51
C ILE A 149 8.04 -20.33 1.65
N PHE A 150 7.38 -19.19 1.44
CA PHE A 150 5.99 -18.98 1.87
C PHE A 150 5.01 -18.70 0.75
N THR A 151 5.49 -18.49 -0.48
CA THR A 151 4.59 -18.24 -1.60
C THR A 151 3.62 -19.41 -1.78
N LYS A 152 2.36 -19.06 -1.98
CA LYS A 152 1.26 -19.97 -2.31
C LYS A 152 0.61 -19.56 -3.63
N ASP A 153 1.33 -18.80 -4.45
CA ASP A 153 0.79 -18.26 -5.69
C ASP A 153 0.57 -19.41 -6.67
N PRO A 154 -0.66 -19.65 -7.13
CA PRO A 154 -0.95 -20.79 -7.99
C PRO A 154 -0.24 -20.71 -9.35
N ASN A 155 0.24 -19.52 -9.75
CA ASN A 155 0.96 -19.32 -11.00
C ASN A 155 2.46 -19.61 -10.91
N ILE A 156 2.99 -19.88 -9.71
CA ILE A 156 4.41 -20.14 -9.48
C ILE A 156 4.58 -21.60 -9.05
N ALA A 157 5.09 -22.45 -9.94
CA ALA A 157 5.42 -23.83 -9.61
C ALA A 157 6.86 -23.98 -9.09
N ASP A 158 7.82 -23.31 -9.74
CA ASP A 158 9.23 -23.29 -9.33
C ASP A 158 9.82 -21.89 -9.51
N LEU A 159 10.31 -21.32 -8.41
CA LEU A 159 10.97 -20.01 -8.39
C LEU A 159 12.47 -20.20 -8.67
N ARG A 160 12.98 -19.55 -9.72
CA ARG A 160 14.39 -19.69 -10.13
C ARG A 160 15.29 -18.63 -9.50
N ASP A 161 14.92 -17.36 -9.64
CA ASP A 161 15.67 -16.26 -9.07
C ASP A 161 14.78 -15.07 -8.72
N VAL A 162 15.27 -14.24 -7.79
CA VAL A 162 14.69 -12.96 -7.44
C VAL A 162 15.83 -11.95 -7.35
N SER A 163 15.72 -10.88 -8.12
CA SER A 163 16.72 -9.85 -8.28
C SER A 163 16.16 -8.50 -7.85
N PHE A 164 16.71 -7.93 -6.77
CA PHE A 164 16.42 -6.56 -6.37
C PHE A 164 16.94 -5.58 -7.42
N LEU A 165 16.12 -4.61 -7.82
CA LEU A 165 16.49 -3.61 -8.81
C LEU A 165 16.89 -2.29 -8.16
N GLN A 166 15.95 -1.65 -7.46
CA GLN A 166 16.14 -0.32 -6.87
C GLN A 166 15.06 0.01 -5.84
N THR A 167 15.35 0.99 -4.99
CA THR A 167 14.37 1.63 -4.09
C THR A 167 13.87 2.96 -4.66
N GLY A 168 12.66 3.37 -4.28
CA GLY A 168 12.14 4.72 -4.48
C GLY A 168 11.89 5.06 -5.95
N ILE A 169 11.22 4.17 -6.68
CA ILE A 169 10.91 4.34 -8.10
C ILE A 169 9.90 5.48 -8.23
N LYS A 170 10.33 6.58 -8.85
CA LYS A 170 9.56 7.82 -8.95
C LYS A 170 8.40 7.69 -9.93
N THR A 171 7.29 7.22 -9.40
CA THR A 171 5.97 7.19 -10.05
C THR A 171 4.94 7.91 -9.17
N GLN A 172 3.68 7.94 -9.61
CA GLN A 172 2.58 8.48 -8.81
C GLN A 172 1.45 7.43 -8.77
N PRO A 173 1.30 6.67 -7.67
CA PRO A 173 2.13 6.62 -6.46
C PRO A 173 3.57 6.15 -6.71
N GLU A 174 4.50 6.50 -5.81
CA GLU A 174 5.87 5.97 -5.76
C GLU A 174 5.82 4.46 -5.47
N ILE A 175 6.76 3.68 -6.02
CA ILE A 175 6.98 2.27 -5.64
C ILE A 175 8.23 2.22 -4.76
N ASP A 176 8.11 1.78 -3.51
CA ASP A 176 9.20 1.88 -2.53
C ASP A 176 10.36 0.96 -2.86
N ALA A 177 10.09 -0.24 -3.38
CA ALA A 177 11.11 -1.13 -3.93
C ALA A 177 10.58 -1.96 -5.10
N GLY A 178 11.44 -2.17 -6.10
CA GLY A 178 11.15 -2.99 -7.27
C GLY A 178 12.11 -4.18 -7.39
N TYR A 179 11.58 -5.32 -7.80
CA TYR A 179 12.34 -6.53 -8.08
C TYR A 179 11.89 -7.13 -9.42
N VAL A 180 12.72 -8.00 -9.99
CA VAL A 180 12.33 -8.92 -11.06
C VAL A 180 12.62 -10.32 -10.57
N ALA A 181 11.70 -11.23 -10.85
CA ALA A 181 11.88 -12.64 -10.54
C ALA A 181 11.57 -13.48 -11.79
N SER A 182 12.19 -14.65 -11.86
CA SER A 182 11.90 -15.65 -12.88
C SER A 182 11.41 -16.94 -12.23
N ALA A 183 10.45 -17.58 -12.89
CA ALA A 183 9.81 -18.81 -12.42
C ALA A 183 9.31 -19.65 -13.59
N SER A 184 8.92 -20.87 -13.28
CA SER A 184 8.09 -21.71 -14.15
C SER A 184 6.67 -21.83 -13.60
N ASP A 185 5.70 -21.97 -14.50
CA ASP A 185 4.33 -22.31 -14.16
C ASP A 185 4.13 -23.83 -14.01
N GLY A 186 2.89 -24.27 -13.75
CA GLY A 186 2.55 -25.69 -13.59
C GLY A 186 2.77 -26.54 -14.85
N GLU A 187 2.94 -25.92 -16.02
CA GLU A 187 3.27 -26.59 -17.29
C GLU A 187 4.78 -26.60 -17.56
N GLY A 188 5.59 -26.02 -16.66
CA GLY A 188 7.03 -25.87 -16.80
C GLY A 188 7.43 -24.74 -17.76
N GLN A 189 6.49 -23.88 -18.17
CA GLN A 189 6.80 -22.73 -19.02
C GLN A 189 7.43 -21.62 -18.17
N GLU A 190 8.56 -21.14 -18.66
CA GLU A 190 9.30 -20.05 -18.06
C GLU A 190 8.61 -18.70 -18.25
N PHE A 191 8.66 -17.89 -17.20
CA PHE A 191 8.23 -16.50 -17.24
C PHE A 191 8.98 -15.64 -16.24
N ALA A 192 9.02 -14.34 -16.54
CA ALA A 192 9.47 -13.32 -15.61
C ALA A 192 8.28 -12.50 -15.12
N PHE A 193 8.35 -12.08 -13.86
CA PHE A 193 7.37 -11.19 -13.26
C PHE A 193 8.07 -10.06 -12.50
N TYR A 194 7.42 -8.91 -12.47
CA TYR A 194 7.91 -7.72 -11.77
C TYR A 194 7.27 -7.64 -10.39
N VAL A 195 8.06 -7.40 -9.35
CA VAL A 195 7.55 -7.27 -7.98
C VAL A 195 7.54 -5.80 -7.59
N THR A 196 6.39 -5.32 -7.11
CA THR A 196 6.25 -3.98 -6.52
C THR A 196 6.08 -4.10 -5.02
N CYS A 197 6.85 -3.35 -4.23
CA CYS A 197 6.72 -3.31 -2.78
C CYS A 197 6.26 -1.93 -2.29
N GLU A 198 5.22 -1.91 -1.45
CA GLU A 198 4.80 -0.78 -0.63
C GLU A 198 5.21 -1.02 0.82
N VAL A 199 5.92 -0.09 1.45
CA VAL A 199 6.47 -0.26 2.79
C VAL A 199 5.96 0.85 3.72
N LYS A 200 5.20 0.46 4.75
CA LYS A 200 4.57 1.38 5.70
C LYS A 200 5.15 1.30 7.11
N GLN A 201 5.18 2.46 7.75
CA GLN A 201 5.44 2.53 9.19
C GLN A 201 4.19 2.11 9.98
N ARG A 202 4.38 1.69 11.24
CA ARG A 202 3.31 1.23 12.15
C ARG A 202 2.11 2.17 12.28
N VAL A 203 2.30 3.48 12.07
CA VAL A 203 1.26 4.51 12.25
C VAL A 203 0.45 4.76 10.96
N GLU A 204 0.88 4.17 9.85
CA GLU A 204 0.28 4.33 8.53
C GLU A 204 -0.37 3.01 8.10
N ARG A 205 -1.50 3.12 7.42
CA ARG A 205 -2.26 2.00 6.88
C ARG A 205 -1.70 1.62 5.52
N ILE A 206 -1.76 0.33 5.22
CA ILE A 206 -1.60 -0.17 3.85
C ILE A 206 -2.87 0.22 3.08
N LEU A 207 -2.72 0.87 1.94
CA LEU A 207 -3.83 1.30 1.10
C LEU A 207 -3.90 0.45 -0.17
N LEU A 208 -4.97 -0.33 -0.31
CA LEU A 208 -5.15 -1.22 -1.45
C LEU A 208 -5.14 -0.49 -2.80
N ASP A 209 -5.75 0.69 -2.85
CA ASP A 209 -5.79 1.51 -4.08
C ASP A 209 -4.41 2.02 -4.49
N GLN A 210 -3.51 2.23 -3.53
CA GLN A 210 -2.12 2.57 -3.83
C GLN A 210 -1.41 1.38 -4.49
N ILE A 211 -1.62 0.16 -3.98
CA ILE A 211 -1.04 -1.06 -4.54
C ILE A 211 -1.56 -1.29 -5.96
N ARG A 212 -2.86 -1.13 -6.21
CA ARG A 212 -3.46 -1.23 -7.57
C ARG A 212 -2.81 -0.25 -8.55
N GLU A 213 -2.64 0.99 -8.14
CA GLU A 213 -1.99 2.00 -8.97
C GLU A 213 -0.52 1.67 -9.25
N GLN A 214 0.20 1.11 -8.28
CA GLN A 214 1.57 0.61 -8.49
C GLN A 214 1.62 -0.54 -9.50
N VAL A 215 0.65 -1.45 -9.49
CA VAL A 215 0.53 -2.51 -10.50
C VAL A 215 0.42 -1.92 -11.90
N MET A 216 -0.49 -0.95 -12.09
CA MET A 216 -0.61 -0.23 -13.36
C MET A 216 0.72 0.43 -13.77
N LYS A 217 1.41 1.09 -12.82
CA LYS A 217 2.70 1.74 -13.10
C LYS A 217 3.78 0.73 -13.47
N ALA A 218 3.84 -0.42 -12.82
CA ALA A 218 4.77 -1.49 -13.16
C ALA A 218 4.53 -2.03 -14.58
N PHE A 219 3.27 -2.23 -14.98
CA PHE A 219 2.96 -2.61 -16.36
C PHE A 219 3.34 -1.53 -17.37
N GLN A 220 3.16 -0.25 -17.04
CA GLN A 220 3.58 0.88 -17.88
C GLN A 220 5.12 0.95 -18.03
N ILE A 221 5.86 0.75 -16.94
CA ILE A 221 7.34 0.75 -16.93
C ILE A 221 7.88 -0.41 -17.76
N THR A 222 7.27 -1.59 -17.64
CA THR A 222 7.77 -2.83 -18.25
C THR A 222 7.27 -3.07 -19.68
N LYS A 223 6.35 -2.24 -20.19
CA LYS A 223 5.70 -2.42 -21.50
C LYS A 223 6.66 -2.59 -22.68
N ASN A 224 7.81 -1.91 -22.64
CA ASN A 224 8.77 -1.89 -23.74
C ASN A 224 9.95 -2.86 -23.52
N LEU A 225 9.92 -3.67 -22.46
CA LEU A 225 10.96 -4.68 -22.22
C LEU A 225 10.72 -5.88 -23.14
N THR A 226 11.68 -6.16 -24.01
CA THR A 226 11.62 -7.31 -24.92
C THR A 226 12.17 -8.58 -24.27
N GLU A 227 13.25 -8.46 -23.47
CA GLU A 227 13.89 -9.59 -22.79
C GLU A 227 14.38 -9.19 -21.38
N PRO A 228 13.96 -9.90 -20.31
CA PRO A 228 12.84 -10.83 -20.30
C PRO A 228 11.51 -10.09 -20.49
N THR A 229 10.56 -10.71 -21.18
CA THR A 229 9.18 -10.20 -21.23
C THR A 229 8.52 -10.41 -19.86
N ILE A 230 8.06 -9.34 -19.24
CA ILE A 230 7.35 -9.39 -17.95
C ILE A 230 5.89 -9.79 -18.20
N LYS A 231 5.54 -11.04 -17.83
CA LYS A 231 4.19 -11.60 -18.00
C LYS A 231 3.23 -11.22 -16.88
N ALA A 232 3.75 -10.90 -15.69
CA ALA A 232 2.92 -10.58 -14.53
C ALA A 232 3.56 -9.51 -13.65
N VAL A 233 2.73 -8.88 -12.81
CA VAL A 233 3.18 -8.04 -11.70
C VAL A 233 2.72 -8.67 -10.39
N LYS A 234 3.63 -8.82 -9.44
CA LYS A 234 3.36 -9.35 -8.10
C LYS A 234 3.42 -8.23 -7.06
N PRO A 235 2.28 -7.84 -6.48
CA PRO A 235 2.28 -6.83 -5.44
C PRO A 235 2.72 -7.40 -4.09
N PHE A 236 3.47 -6.60 -3.35
CA PHE A 236 3.86 -6.82 -1.97
C PHE A 236 3.52 -5.57 -1.16
N ALA A 237 3.06 -5.78 0.07
CA ALA A 237 2.97 -4.73 1.07
C ALA A 237 3.73 -5.16 2.33
N MET A 238 4.34 -4.22 3.01
CA MET A 238 5.06 -4.46 4.26
C MET A 238 4.69 -3.40 5.28
N GLN A 239 4.63 -3.79 6.55
CA GLN A 239 4.44 -2.85 7.64
C GLN A 239 5.36 -3.19 8.82
N SER A 240 5.94 -2.16 9.45
CA SER A 240 6.58 -2.33 10.75
C SER A 240 5.52 -2.53 11.84
N LEU A 241 5.70 -3.53 12.69
CA LEU A 241 4.84 -3.81 13.84
C LEU A 241 5.66 -3.77 15.13
N ALA A 242 5.03 -3.34 16.22
CA ALA A 242 5.62 -3.36 17.56
C ALA A 242 4.92 -4.38 18.48
N ALA A 243 5.43 -4.57 19.69
CA ALA A 243 4.81 -5.44 20.70
C ALA A 243 3.36 -5.08 21.07
N SER A 244 2.96 -3.83 20.86
CA SER A 244 1.57 -3.39 21.04
C SER A 244 0.64 -3.89 19.92
N ASP A 245 1.18 -4.20 18.75
CA ASP A 245 0.42 -4.64 17.58
C ASP A 245 0.29 -6.17 17.53
N VAL A 246 1.31 -6.90 17.99
CA VAL A 246 1.36 -8.38 17.94
C VAL A 246 2.08 -8.97 19.16
N SER A 247 1.61 -10.14 19.59
CA SER A 247 2.30 -10.91 20.63
C SER A 247 3.63 -11.47 20.12
N GLY A 248 4.62 -11.60 21.01
CA GLY A 248 5.90 -12.26 20.71
C GLY A 248 7.04 -11.33 20.28
N LEU A 249 6.82 -10.02 20.34
CA LEU A 249 7.86 -8.98 20.29
C LEU A 249 8.05 -8.38 21.70
N GLU A 250 9.27 -8.03 22.08
CA GLU A 250 9.53 -7.23 23.29
C GLU A 250 9.22 -5.74 23.05
N GLU A 251 9.04 -4.95 24.12
CA GLU A 251 8.47 -3.58 24.08
C GLU A 251 9.17 -2.63 23.10
N THR A 252 10.48 -2.79 22.89
CA THR A 252 11.28 -1.94 22.00
C THR A 252 11.56 -2.56 20.63
N GLU A 253 11.14 -3.81 20.41
CA GLU A 253 11.42 -4.56 19.19
C GLU A 253 10.42 -4.23 18.09
N ILE A 254 10.91 -4.27 16.85
CA ILE A 254 10.04 -4.26 15.67
C ILE A 254 10.10 -5.60 14.94
N GLY A 255 8.93 -6.00 14.43
CA GLY A 255 8.79 -7.04 13.42
C GLY A 255 8.41 -6.43 12.07
N PHE A 256 8.64 -7.18 11.00
CA PHE A 256 8.16 -6.84 9.66
C PHE A 256 7.00 -7.76 9.31
N TYR A 257 5.81 -7.19 9.16
CA TYR A 257 4.69 -7.91 8.60
C TYR A 257 4.71 -7.74 7.09
N VAL A 258 4.85 -8.84 6.36
CA VAL A 258 4.92 -8.88 4.90
C VAL A 258 3.67 -9.55 4.38
N ILE A 259 3.03 -8.93 3.40
CA ILE A 259 1.86 -9.41 2.69
C ILE A 259 2.24 -9.59 1.24
N GLU A 260 2.05 -10.80 0.76
CA GLU A 260 2.22 -11.17 -0.64
C GLU A 260 0.83 -11.28 -1.28
N PHE A 261 0.65 -10.63 -2.42
CA PHE A 261 -0.53 -10.80 -3.26
C PHE A 261 -0.23 -11.77 -4.40
N GLU A 262 -1.27 -12.40 -4.96
CA GLU A 262 -1.15 -13.19 -6.18
C GLU A 262 -0.64 -12.34 -7.36
N ASN A 263 -0.02 -13.01 -8.32
CA ASN A 263 0.38 -12.44 -9.59
C ASN A 263 -0.85 -11.87 -10.31
N VAL A 264 -0.76 -10.60 -10.70
CA VAL A 264 -1.67 -10.02 -11.69
C VAL A 264 -1.07 -10.30 -13.06
N LEU A 265 -1.75 -11.11 -13.87
CA LEU A 265 -1.28 -11.43 -15.22
C LEU A 265 -1.47 -10.23 -16.15
N ARG A 266 -0.53 -10.02 -17.07
CA ARG A 266 -0.59 -8.90 -18.03
C ARG A 266 -1.83 -8.97 -18.89
N GLU A 267 -2.17 -10.15 -19.40
CA GLU A 267 -3.33 -10.36 -20.27
C GLU A 267 -4.63 -10.01 -19.55
N GLU A 268 -4.79 -10.47 -18.30
CA GLU A 268 -5.95 -10.15 -17.45
C GLU A 268 -6.02 -8.64 -17.17
N PHE A 269 -4.89 -8.02 -16.81
CA PHE A 269 -4.82 -6.59 -16.55
C PHE A 269 -5.16 -5.76 -17.79
N GLU A 270 -4.64 -6.11 -18.95
CA GLU A 270 -4.91 -5.39 -20.20
C GLU A 270 -6.38 -5.53 -20.60
N GLY A 271 -6.95 -6.73 -20.46
CA GLY A 271 -8.36 -7.00 -20.72
C GLY A 271 -9.31 -6.25 -19.78
N GLN A 272 -9.04 -6.25 -18.48
CA GLN A 272 -9.91 -5.66 -17.46
C GLN A 272 -9.73 -4.14 -17.32
N VAL A 273 -8.49 -3.66 -17.33
CA VAL A 273 -8.17 -2.28 -16.94
C VAL A 273 -7.80 -1.44 -18.15
N LEU A 274 -6.79 -1.86 -18.93
CA LEU A 274 -6.23 -0.99 -19.98
C LEU A 274 -7.21 -0.75 -21.14
N ASN A 275 -7.99 -1.77 -21.49
CA ASN A 275 -8.97 -1.71 -22.57
C ASN A 275 -10.35 -1.20 -22.11
N SER A 276 -10.52 -0.94 -20.80
CA SER A 276 -11.77 -0.41 -20.26
C SER A 276 -11.92 1.09 -20.51
N THR A 277 -13.14 1.54 -20.74
CA THR A 277 -13.51 2.96 -20.77
C THR A 277 -13.95 3.49 -19.40
N ASP A 278 -14.06 2.60 -18.40
CA ASP A 278 -14.45 2.93 -17.04
C ASP A 278 -13.22 3.36 -16.22
N ASP A 279 -13.21 4.62 -15.74
CA ASP A 279 -12.16 5.17 -14.87
C ASP A 279 -12.10 4.47 -13.49
N GLU A 280 -13.11 3.65 -13.16
CA GLU A 280 -13.13 2.80 -11.96
C GLU A 280 -12.55 1.38 -12.17
N ALA A 281 -12.25 0.98 -13.42
CA ALA A 281 -11.81 -0.38 -13.73
C ALA A 281 -10.53 -0.80 -12.99
N LEU A 282 -9.60 0.13 -12.77
CA LEU A 282 -8.41 -0.13 -11.96
C LEU A 282 -8.76 -0.46 -10.51
N TYR A 283 -9.75 0.22 -9.94
CA TYR A 283 -10.13 0.08 -8.53
C TYR A 283 -11.06 -1.12 -8.30
N SER A 284 -11.57 -1.74 -9.37
CA SER A 284 -12.22 -3.05 -9.33
C SER A 284 -11.26 -4.22 -9.53
N LEU A 285 -9.96 -3.96 -9.79
CA LEU A 285 -8.94 -5.00 -9.84
C LEU A 285 -8.87 -5.72 -8.49
N GLU A 286 -9.15 -7.02 -8.51
CA GLU A 286 -9.06 -7.87 -7.33
C GLU A 286 -7.59 -8.19 -7.06
N LEU A 287 -7.11 -7.87 -5.85
CA LEU A 287 -5.79 -8.27 -5.40
C LEU A 287 -5.97 -9.27 -4.27
N LYS A 288 -5.79 -10.55 -4.59
CA LYS A 288 -5.94 -11.64 -3.62
C LYS A 288 -4.67 -11.79 -2.80
N ARG A 289 -4.81 -11.83 -1.48
CA ARG A 289 -3.69 -12.14 -0.59
C ARG A 289 -3.31 -13.61 -0.77
N CYS A 290 -2.09 -13.84 -1.22
CA CYS A 290 -1.50 -15.15 -1.42
C CYS A 290 -0.96 -15.72 -0.10
N SER A 291 -0.15 -14.93 0.60
CA SER A 291 0.49 -15.34 1.85
C SER A 291 0.81 -14.11 2.72
N SER A 292 1.03 -14.34 4.01
CA SER A 292 1.51 -13.29 4.92
C SER A 292 2.44 -13.87 5.96
N THR A 293 3.42 -13.07 6.39
CA THR A 293 4.44 -13.51 7.35
C THR A 293 4.83 -12.36 8.27
N LEU A 294 4.83 -12.62 9.57
CA LEU A 294 5.49 -11.81 10.58
C LEU A 294 6.94 -12.26 10.73
N TYR A 295 7.86 -11.44 10.24
CA TYR A 295 9.30 -11.63 10.41
C TYR A 295 9.76 -11.01 11.72
N ARG A 296 10.12 -11.86 12.70
CA ARG A 296 10.73 -11.44 13.96
C ARG A 296 12.24 -11.37 13.81
N CYS A 297 12.83 -10.29 14.28
CA CYS A 297 14.24 -9.99 14.08
C CYS A 297 15.11 -10.55 15.22
N ARG A 298 16.17 -11.32 14.90
CA ARG A 298 17.17 -11.75 15.89
C ARG A 298 18.62 -11.60 15.38
N PRO A 299 19.49 -10.81 16.04
CA PRO A 299 19.20 -9.91 17.17
C PRO A 299 18.08 -8.90 16.88
N PRO A 300 17.46 -8.30 17.91
CA PRO A 300 16.37 -7.37 17.67
C PRO A 300 16.80 -6.13 16.91
N ILE A 301 15.84 -5.58 16.15
CA ILE A 301 15.89 -4.22 15.62
C ILE A 301 14.99 -3.39 16.53
N THR A 302 15.53 -2.28 17.02
CA THR A 302 14.78 -1.38 17.91
C THR A 302 14.21 -0.23 17.11
N ALA A 303 12.97 0.17 17.36
CA ALA A 303 12.46 1.46 16.89
C ALA A 303 12.96 2.58 17.81
N LEU A 304 13.26 3.76 17.25
CA LEU A 304 13.30 4.98 18.05
C LEU A 304 11.91 5.21 18.66
N ARG A 305 11.89 5.46 19.98
CA ARG A 305 10.68 5.82 20.73
C ARG A 305 10.12 7.15 20.25
#